data_AF-A0A2D7CL55-F1
#
_entry.id   AF-A0A2D7CL55-F1
#
_cell.length_a   1.000
_cell.length_b   1.000
_cell.length_c   1.000
_cell.angle_alpha   90.00
_cell.angle_beta   90.00
_cell.angle_gamma   90.00
#
_symmetry.space_group_name_H-M   'P 1'
#
loop_
_entity.id
_entity.type
_entity.pdbx_description
1 polymer ?
#
loop_
_entity_poly.entity_id
_entity_poly.type
_entity_poly.pdbx_seq_one_letter_code
_entity_poly.pdbx_strand_id
1 'polypeptide(L)'
;MSEPRLKSILQIQAAVLASSKKGIPTTVVKRGDPDAGIIFVKVFGGTIGCVIFNQLYDFREDRLYWSKLTGDKPVKEAEADKLIEKQMGFDEDIWVLEVEDKLLRNPLDPD
;
A
#
# COMPACT_ATOMS: atom_id res chain seq x y z
N MET A 1 25.75 2.63 -3.98
CA MET A 1 25.12 1.36 -4.41
C MET A 1 23.72 1.42 -3.85
N SER A 2 22.69 1.32 -4.71
CA SER A 2 21.29 1.23 -4.25
C SER A 2 21.18 0.11 -3.22
N GLU A 3 20.44 0.35 -2.13
CA GLU A 3 20.08 -0.72 -1.22
C GLU A 3 19.39 -1.87 -1.97
N PRO A 4 19.68 -3.14 -1.60
CA PRO A 4 19.00 -4.29 -2.17
C PRO A 4 17.51 -4.22 -1.85
N ARG A 5 16.67 -4.32 -2.89
CA ARG A 5 15.22 -4.22 -2.76
C ARG A 5 14.58 -5.60 -2.80
N LEU A 6 13.55 -5.80 -1.98
CA LEU A 6 12.72 -6.99 -2.03
C LEU A 6 11.78 -6.92 -3.24
N LYS A 7 11.61 -8.06 -3.91
CA LYS A 7 10.60 -8.22 -4.95
C LYS A 7 9.20 -7.91 -4.41
N SER A 8 8.36 -7.28 -5.22
CA SER A 8 7.01 -6.85 -4.80
C SER A 8 6.18 -8.00 -4.25
N ILE A 9 6.26 -9.19 -4.86
CA ILE A 9 5.54 -10.38 -4.36
C ILE A 9 5.98 -10.79 -2.94
N LEU A 10 7.26 -10.64 -2.60
CA LEU A 10 7.78 -10.98 -1.27
C LEU A 10 7.30 -9.96 -0.23
N GLN A 11 7.25 -8.68 -0.60
CA GLN A 11 6.68 -7.64 0.25
C GLN A 11 5.20 -7.91 0.53
N ILE A 12 4.39 -8.19 -0.49
CA ILE A 12 2.96 -8.52 -0.34
C ILE A 12 2.76 -9.75 0.56
N GLN A 13 3.53 -10.82 0.35
CA GLN A 13 3.45 -12.02 1.20
C GLN A 13 3.81 -11.71 2.65
N ALA A 14 4.85 -10.91 2.89
CA ALA A 14 5.25 -10.49 4.23
C ALA A 14 4.16 -9.67 4.92
N ALA A 15 3.53 -8.72 4.20
CA ALA A 15 2.42 -7.93 4.73
C ALA A 15 1.23 -8.80 5.15
N VAL A 16 0.80 -9.73 4.28
CA VAL A 16 -0.31 -10.65 4.58
C VAL A 16 0.00 -11.50 5.81
N LEU A 17 1.21 -12.05 5.90
CA LEU A 17 1.65 -12.83 7.06
C LEU A 17 1.70 -12.00 8.34
N ALA A 18 2.23 -10.78 8.27
CA ALA A 18 2.32 -9.87 9.41
C ALA A 18 0.94 -9.43 9.92
N SER A 19 0.02 -9.07 9.02
CA SER A 19 -1.35 -8.72 9.34
C SER A 19 -2.12 -9.91 9.94
N SER A 20 -1.97 -11.10 9.35
CA SER A 20 -2.61 -12.33 9.85
C SER A 20 -2.20 -12.65 11.30
N LYS A 21 -0.91 -12.51 11.64
CA LYS A 21 -0.42 -12.67 13.01
C LYS A 21 -1.03 -11.68 14.01
N LYS A 22 -1.46 -10.51 13.53
CA LYS A 22 -2.12 -9.47 14.34
C LYS A 22 -3.65 -9.59 14.32
N GLY A 23 -4.23 -10.56 13.61
CA GLY A 23 -5.67 -10.70 13.42
C GLY A 23 -6.28 -9.56 12.59
N ILE A 24 -5.47 -8.89 11.76
CA ILE A 24 -5.91 -7.80 10.88
C ILE A 24 -6.30 -8.39 9.53
N PRO A 25 -7.56 -8.23 9.07
CA PRO A 25 -7.96 -8.65 7.74
C PRO A 25 -7.14 -7.94 6.67
N THR A 26 -6.64 -8.69 5.70
CA THR A 26 -5.82 -8.15 4.61
C THR A 26 -6.09 -8.95 3.33
N THR A 27 -6.39 -8.24 2.25
CA THR A 27 -6.81 -8.82 0.98
C THR A 27 -5.96 -8.27 -0.16
N VAL A 28 -5.40 -9.16 -0.98
CA VAL A 28 -4.77 -8.76 -2.25
C VAL A 28 -5.88 -8.56 -3.28
N VAL A 29 -6.29 -7.32 -3.49
CA VAL A 29 -7.39 -6.94 -4.40
C VAL A 29 -6.94 -7.04 -5.86
N LYS A 30 -5.69 -6.64 -6.13
CA LYS A 30 -5.08 -6.75 -7.46
C LYS A 30 -3.65 -7.24 -7.34
N ARG A 31 -3.31 -8.18 -8.24
CA ARG A 31 -1.93 -8.61 -8.49
C ARG A 31 -1.32 -7.73 -9.58
N GLY A 32 -0.06 -7.38 -9.36
CA GLY A 32 0.79 -6.67 -10.31
C GLY A 32 2.02 -7.50 -10.69
N ASP A 33 3.03 -6.84 -11.24
CA ASP A 33 4.31 -7.48 -11.57
C ASP A 33 4.99 -8.04 -10.29
N PRO A 34 5.35 -9.33 -10.25
CA PRO A 34 5.87 -9.96 -9.04
C PRO A 34 7.24 -9.45 -8.60
N ASP A 35 8.02 -8.89 -9.51
CA ASP A 35 9.41 -8.52 -9.27
C ASP A 35 9.54 -7.04 -8.87
N ALA A 36 8.82 -6.14 -9.54
CA ALA A 36 9.00 -4.70 -9.39
C ALA A 36 7.70 -3.86 -9.42
N GLY A 37 6.52 -4.48 -9.44
CA GLY A 37 5.24 -3.76 -9.46
C GLY A 37 5.06 -2.84 -8.25
N ILE A 38 4.61 -1.59 -8.47
CA ILE A 38 4.37 -0.62 -7.38
C ILE A 38 3.25 -1.13 -6.47
N ILE A 39 3.42 -1.01 -5.16
CA ILE A 39 2.44 -1.44 -4.17
C ILE A 39 1.64 -0.24 -3.67
N PHE A 40 0.32 -0.31 -3.84
CA PHE A 40 -0.64 0.54 -3.17
C PHE A 40 -1.27 -0.22 -1.99
N VAL A 41 -1.36 0.44 -0.84
CA VAL A 41 -1.99 -0.10 0.35
C VAL A 41 -3.18 0.78 0.74
N LYS A 42 -4.40 0.29 0.51
CA LYS A 42 -5.64 0.92 0.98
C LYS A 42 -5.91 0.43 2.40
N VAL A 43 -5.82 1.32 3.38
CA VAL A 43 -6.13 1.00 4.78
C VAL A 43 -7.51 1.56 5.13
N PHE A 44 -8.44 0.68 5.48
CA PHE A 44 -9.79 1.02 5.91
C PHE A 44 -9.85 1.06 7.44
N GLY A 45 -10.09 2.25 7.99
CA GLY A 45 -10.21 2.49 9.43
C GLY A 45 -11.65 2.43 9.97
N GLY A 46 -12.59 1.85 9.23
CA GLY A 46 -14.01 1.86 9.58
C GLY A 46 -14.61 3.26 9.46
N THR A 47 -15.19 3.78 10.55
CA THR A 47 -15.84 5.10 10.57
C THR A 47 -14.88 6.27 10.34
N ILE A 48 -13.58 6.07 10.58
CA ILE A 48 -12.54 7.08 10.38
C ILE A 48 -12.32 7.37 8.88
N GLY A 49 -12.59 6.39 8.01
CA GLY A 49 -12.36 6.48 6.57
C GLY A 49 -11.15 5.67 6.09
N CYS A 50 -10.66 5.99 4.91
CA CYS A 50 -9.56 5.30 4.23
C CYS A 50 -8.33 6.18 4.09
N VAL A 51 -7.14 5.57 4.14
CA VAL A 51 -5.88 6.16 3.70
C VAL A 51 -5.26 5.25 2.66
N ILE A 52 -4.76 5.79 1.56
CA ILE A 52 -3.99 5.03 0.58
C ILE A 52 -2.53 5.41 0.74
N PHE A 53 -1.69 4.40 0.95
CA PHE A 53 -0.24 4.54 0.92
C PHE A 53 0.31 4.06 -0.41
N ASN A 54 1.34 4.75 -0.91
CA ASN A 54 2.11 4.32 -2.06
C ASN A 54 3.61 4.50 -1.77
N GLN A 55 4.42 3.65 -2.39
CA GLN A 55 5.86 3.74 -2.26
C GLN A 55 6.42 4.69 -3.32
N LEU A 56 7.19 5.68 -2.88
CA LEU A 56 7.86 6.65 -3.75
C LEU A 56 9.38 6.57 -3.54
N TYR A 57 10.13 6.97 -4.56
CA TYR A 57 11.58 7.01 -4.49
C TYR A 57 12.07 8.45 -4.32
N ASP A 58 12.88 8.68 -3.28
CA ASP A 58 13.62 9.92 -3.11
C ASP A 58 15.00 9.79 -3.76
N PHE A 59 15.22 10.51 -4.85
CA PHE A 59 16.50 10.53 -5.57
C PHE A 59 17.63 11.25 -4.82
N ARG A 60 17.30 12.12 -3.86
CA ARG A 60 18.29 12.85 -3.05
C ARG A 60 18.80 11.99 -1.91
N GLU A 61 17.91 11.23 -1.29
CA GLU A 61 18.22 10.36 -0.15
C GLU A 61 18.51 8.90 -0.56
N ASP A 62 18.40 8.59 -1.86
CA ASP A 62 18.60 7.27 -2.46
C ASP A 62 17.79 6.16 -1.79
N ARG A 63 16.58 6.48 -1.32
CA ARG A 63 15.72 5.57 -0.55
C ARG A 63 14.26 5.60 -0.98
N LEU A 64 13.57 4.49 -0.72
CA LEU A 64 12.12 4.42 -0.83
C LEU A 64 11.49 4.96 0.46
N TYR A 65 10.36 5.63 0.32
CA TYR A 65 9.54 6.07 1.44
C TYR A 65 8.06 5.87 1.13
N TRP A 66 7.25 5.75 2.17
CA TRP A 66 5.80 5.67 2.06
C TRP A 66 5.18 7.06 2.09
N SER A 67 4.31 7.34 1.14
CA SER A 67 3.54 8.57 1.07
C SER A 67 2.04 8.28 1.15
N LYS A 68 1.25 9.26 1.61
CA LYS A 68 -0.21 9.17 1.62
C LYS A 68 -0.77 9.79 0.35
N LEU A 69 -1.25 8.96 -0.55
CA LEU A 69 -1.90 9.40 -1.80
C LEU A 69 -3.18 10.19 -1.53
N THR A 70 -3.88 9.88 -0.44
CA THR A 70 -5.10 10.58 0.01
C THR A 70 -4.82 11.91 0.71
N GLY A 71 -3.55 12.26 0.94
CA GLY A 71 -3.13 13.39 1.77
C GLY A 71 -3.19 13.08 3.28
N ASP A 72 -3.10 14.12 4.09
CA ASP A 72 -2.93 13.99 5.56
C ASP A 72 -4.17 13.44 6.28
N LYS A 73 -5.35 13.61 5.69
CA LYS A 73 -6.62 13.22 6.29
C LYS A 73 -7.20 11.99 5.60
N PRO A 74 -7.85 11.08 6.34
CA PRO A 74 -8.61 9.99 5.75
C PRO A 74 -9.73 10.51 4.85
N VAL A 75 -9.99 9.80 3.77
CA VAL A 75 -11.06 10.08 2.81
C VAL A 75 -12.18 9.05 2.93
N LYS A 76 -13.31 9.29 2.25
CA LYS A 76 -14.36 8.28 2.15
C LYS A 76 -13.87 7.11 1.29
N GLU A 77 -14.40 5.92 1.57
CA GLU A 77 -14.03 4.71 0.83
C GLU A 77 -14.22 4.86 -0.69
N ALA A 78 -15.39 5.36 -1.13
CA ALA A 78 -15.66 5.60 -2.54
C ALA A 78 -14.72 6.62 -3.22
N GLU A 79 -14.05 7.49 -2.45
CA GLU A 79 -13.02 8.39 -2.97
C GLU A 79 -11.68 7.67 -3.08
N ALA A 80 -11.32 6.85 -2.08
CA ALA A 80 -10.16 5.98 -2.13
C ALA A 80 -10.24 5.00 -3.32
N ASP A 81 -11.39 4.37 -3.54
CA ASP A 81 -11.58 3.43 -4.65
C ASP A 81 -11.36 4.12 -6.01
N LYS A 82 -11.92 5.31 -6.21
CA LYS A 82 -11.69 6.12 -7.43
C LYS A 82 -10.22 6.48 -7.63
N LEU A 83 -9.48 6.74 -6.56
CA LEU A 83 -8.04 7.01 -6.65
C LEU A 83 -7.29 5.76 -7.10
N ILE A 84 -7.60 4.58 -6.54
CA ILE A 84 -7.00 3.31 -6.95
C ILE A 84 -7.32 3.00 -8.42
N GLU A 85 -8.59 3.12 -8.82
CA GLU A 85 -9.02 2.92 -10.22
C GLU A 85 -8.24 3.83 -11.17
N LYS A 86 -8.02 5.09 -10.79
CA LYS A 86 -7.21 6.03 -11.56
C LYS A 86 -5.76 5.57 -11.67
N GLN A 87 -5.15 5.05 -10.61
CA GLN A 87 -3.78 4.51 -10.66
C GLN A 87 -3.68 3.27 -11.55
N MET A 88 -4.67 2.38 -11.48
CA MET A 88 -4.75 1.20 -12.35
C MET A 88 -4.85 1.60 -13.83
N GLY A 89 -5.48 2.73 -14.15
CA GLY A 89 -5.52 3.27 -15.51
C GLY A 89 -4.20 3.85 -16.00
N PHE A 90 -3.25 4.16 -15.11
CA PHE A 90 -1.91 4.62 -15.48
C PHE A 90 -0.92 3.46 -15.63
N ASP A 91 -1.01 2.46 -14.77
CA ASP A 91 -0.13 1.30 -14.74
C ASP A 91 -0.92 0.06 -14.32
N GLU A 92 -1.01 -0.91 -15.23
CA GLU A 92 -1.73 -2.17 -15.00
C GLU A 92 -0.92 -3.16 -14.15
N ASP A 93 0.38 -2.94 -13.96
CA ASP A 93 1.28 -3.84 -13.24
C ASP A 93 1.43 -3.51 -11.76
N ILE A 94 0.55 -2.65 -11.22
CA ILE A 94 0.52 -2.32 -9.80
C ILE A 94 -0.14 -3.41 -8.95
N TRP A 95 0.31 -3.51 -7.70
CA TRP A 95 -0.35 -4.27 -6.65
C TRP A 95 -1.31 -3.38 -5.86
N VAL A 96 -2.45 -3.95 -5.46
CA VAL A 96 -3.36 -3.30 -4.51
C VAL A 96 -3.62 -4.26 -3.35
N LEU A 97 -3.18 -3.83 -2.17
CA LEU A 97 -3.42 -4.50 -0.90
C LEU A 97 -4.44 -3.71 -0.10
N GLU A 98 -5.52 -4.34 0.32
CA GLU A 98 -6.50 -3.76 1.23
C GLU A 98 -6.28 -4.29 2.64
N VAL A 99 -6.30 -3.41 3.64
CA VAL A 99 -6.02 -3.70 5.05
C VAL A 99 -7.09 -3.08 5.93
N GLU A 100 -7.75 -3.87 6.78
CA GLU A 100 -8.74 -3.37 7.72
C GLU A 100 -8.10 -3.08 9.09
N ASP A 101 -7.51 -1.90 9.24
CA ASP A 101 -6.88 -1.45 10.49
C ASP A 101 -7.46 -0.13 10.99
N LYS A 102 -8.09 -0.17 12.18
CA LYS A 102 -8.65 1.00 12.87
C LYS A 102 -7.62 2.07 13.22
N LEU A 103 -6.34 1.71 13.27
CA LEU A 103 -5.23 2.64 13.52
C LEU A 103 -4.64 3.22 12.23
N LEU A 104 -5.17 2.87 11.05
CA LEU A 104 -4.73 3.36 9.74
C LEU A 104 -3.24 3.13 9.47
N ARG A 105 -2.70 1.99 9.94
CA ARG A 105 -1.28 1.65 9.77
C ARG A 105 -1.02 0.93 8.47
N ASN A 106 0.12 1.22 7.86
CA ASN A 106 0.63 0.45 6.73
C ASN A 106 1.47 -0.74 7.27
N PRO A 107 1.13 -2.00 6.95
CA PRO A 107 1.91 -3.16 7.40
C PRO A 107 3.30 -3.27 6.75
N LEU A 108 3.58 -2.48 5.72
CA LEU A 108 4.86 -2.42 5.01
C LEU A 108 5.71 -1.21 5.38
N ASP A 109 5.20 -0.32 6.24
CA ASP A 109 5.97 0.83 6.74
C ASP A 109 6.58 0.44 8.09
N PRO A 110 7.91 0.33 8.19
CA PRO A 110 8.57 0.21 9.47
C PRO A 110 8.43 1.57 10.19
N ASP A 111 7.73 1.59 11.32
CA ASP A 111 7.65 2.76 12.21
C ASP A 111 9.02 3.43 12.43
#